data_AF-A0A951C4P6-F1
#
_entry.id   AF-A0A951C4P6-F1
#
_cell.length_a   1.000
_cell.length_b   1.000
_cell.length_c   1.000
_cell.angle_alpha   90.00
_cell.angle_beta   90.00
_cell.angle_gamma   90.00
#
_symmetry.space_group_name_H-M   'P 1'
#
loop_
_entity.id
_entity.type
_entity.pdbx_description
1 polymer ?
#
loop_
_entity_poly.entity_id
_entity_poly.type
_entity_poly.pdbx_seq_one_letter_code
_entity_poly.pdbx_strand_id
1 'polypeptide(L)' 'MSFGLFVLGYIIMIFGVALGAHYLHVPGHWIAVTVLILMGIGLASGVSHTRHKDPS' A
#
# COMPACT_ATOMS: atom_id res chain seq x y z
N MET A 1 -1.03 -19.48 -1.52
CA MET A 1 -2.08 -19.07 -0.57
C MET A 1 -1.47 -18.12 0.46
N SER A 2 -1.54 -16.80 0.24
CA SER A 2 -1.22 -15.75 1.23
C SER A 2 -1.54 -14.33 0.73
N PHE A 3 -2.26 -14.18 -0.39
CA PHE A 3 -2.55 -12.86 -0.98
C PHE A 3 -3.27 -11.93 0.01
N GLY A 4 -4.24 -12.48 0.77
CA GLY A 4 -4.94 -11.73 1.81
C GLY A 4 -4.02 -11.22 2.92
N LEU A 5 -3.00 -11.99 3.33
CA LEU A 5 -2.04 -11.57 4.34
C LEU A 5 -1.08 -10.49 3.80
N PHE A 6 -0.69 -10.58 2.53
CA PHE A 6 0.08 -9.52 1.87
C PHE A 6 -0.71 -8.20 1.85
N VAL A 7 -1.97 -8.23 1.42
CA VAL A 7 -2.83 -7.05 1.39
C VAL A 7 -3.03 -6.49 2.80
N LEU A 8 -3.26 -7.35 3.79
CA LEU A 8 -3.43 -6.94 5.18
C LEU A 8 -2.16 -6.26 5.72
N GLY A 9 -0.98 -6.85 5.52
CA GLY A 9 0.30 -6.26 5.92
C GLY A 9 0.57 -4.94 5.21
N TYR A 10 0.19 -4.84 3.93
CA TYR A 10 0.34 -3.61 3.16
C TYR A 10 -0.55 -2.47 3.67
N ILE A 11 -1.79 -2.76 4.04
CA ILE A 11 -2.70 -1.78 4.65
C ILE A 11 -2.13 -1.28 5.99
N ILE A 12 -1.62 -2.18 6.83
CA ILE A 12 -0.98 -1.81 8.11
C ILE A 12 0.22 -0.89 7.88
N MET A 13 1.03 -1.17 6.85
CA MET A 13 2.17 -0.32 6.47
C MET A 13 1.72 1.09 6.08
N ILE A 14 0.65 1.24 5.28
CA ILE A 14 0.09 2.55 4.91
C ILE A 14 -0.33 3.34 6.16
N PHE A 15 -1.06 2.70 7.08
CA PHE A 15 -1.49 3.35 8.32
C PHE A 15 -0.31 3.77 9.19
N GLY A 16 0.74 2.93 9.31
CA GLY A 16 1.94 3.26 10.07
C GLY A 16 2.65 4.51 9.54
N VAL A 17 2.80 4.63 8.22
CA VAL A 17 3.42 5.81 7.59
C VAL A 17 2.56 7.04 7.76
N ALA A 18 1.24 6.92 7.56
CA ALA A 18 0.31 8.05 7.71
C ALA A 18 0.30 8.60 9.15
N LEU A 19 0.26 7.72 10.16
CA LEU A 19 0.30 8.11 11.57
C LEU A 19 1.66 8.68 11.96
N GLY A 20 2.76 8.07 11.50
CA GLY A 20 4.11 8.58 11.74
C GLY A 20 4.30 10.00 11.17
N ALA A 21 3.85 10.22 9.93
CA ALA A 21 3.89 11.53 9.30
C ALA A 21 2.99 12.55 10.02
N HIS A 22 1.85 12.13 10.55
CA HIS A 22 0.98 12.97 11.38
C HIS A 22 1.68 13.39 12.68
N TYR A 23 2.35 12.48 13.39
CA TYR A 23 3.11 12.81 14.61
C TYR A 23 4.31 13.72 14.35
N LEU A 24 4.92 13.60 13.18
CA LEU A 24 6.01 14.48 12.73
C LEU A 24 5.51 15.87 12.29
N HIS A 25 4.21 16.17 12.43
CA HIS A 25 3.58 17.43 11.99
C HIS A 25 3.85 17.75 10.51
N VAL A 26 3.97 16.70 9.67
CA VAL A 26 4.09 16.87 8.23
C VAL A 26 2.79 17.50 7.71
N PRO A 27 2.85 18.49 6.80
CA PRO A 27 1.64 19.09 6.24
C PRO A 27 0.75 18.02 5.62
N GLY A 28 -0.56 18.05 5.92
CA GLY A 28 -1.50 16.99 5.52
C GLY A 28 -1.52 16.69 4.01
N HIS A 29 -1.22 17.69 3.17
CA HIS A 29 -1.05 17.51 1.72
C HIS A 29 0.04 16.48 1.38
N TRP A 30 1.17 16.48 2.09
CA TRP A 30 2.27 15.53 1.86
C TRP A 30 1.95 14.13 2.40
N ILE A 31 1.15 14.03 3.45
CA ILE A 31 0.62 12.76 3.95
C ILE A 31 -0.28 12.13 2.88
N ALA A 32 -1.18 12.92 2.30
CA ALA A 32 -2.06 12.47 1.22
C ALA A 32 -1.29 12.01 -0.02
N VAL A 33 -0.26 12.74 -0.43
CA VAL A 33 0.63 12.35 -1.54
C VAL A 33 1.32 11.01 -1.25
N THR A 34 1.87 10.84 -0.04
CA THR A 34 2.57 9.60 0.36
C THR A 34 1.60 8.42 0.38
N VAL A 35 0.40 8.59 0.93
CA VAL A 35 -0.64 7.55 0.96
C VAL A 35 -1.10 7.19 -0.46
N LEU A 36 -1.25 8.16 -1.36
CA LEU A 36 -1.61 7.92 -2.77
C LEU A 36 -0.54 7.10 -3.51
N ILE A 37 0.74 7.43 -3.32
CA ILE A 37 1.85 6.69 -3.92
C ILE A 37 1.87 5.25 -3.42
N LEU A 38 1.74 5.05 -2.09
CA LEU A 38 1.69 3.72 -1.50
C LEU A 38 0.46 2.94 -1.98
N MET A 39 -0.71 3.57 -2.07
CA MET A 39 -1.91 2.91 -2.59
C MET A 39 -1.70 2.39 -4.03
N GLY A 40 -1.02 3.15 -4.89
CA GLY A 40 -0.67 2.71 -6.25
C GLY A 40 0.27 1.50 -6.28
N ILE A 41 1.29 1.48 -5.42
CA ILE A 41 2.23 0.35 -5.31
C ILE A 41 1.52 -0.90 -4.77
N GLY A 42 0.62 -0.73 -3.78
CA GLY A 42 -0.20 -1.80 -3.23
C GLY A 42 -1.13 -2.41 -4.28
N LEU A 43 -1.76 -1.57 -5.10
CA LEU A 43 -2.62 -2.02 -6.19
C LEU A 43 -1.81 -2.75 -7.27
N ALA A 44 -0.66 -2.22 -7.69
CA ALA A 44 0.23 -2.85 -8.67
C ALA A 44 0.74 -4.23 -8.20
N SER A 45 1.10 -4.34 -6.93
CA SER A 45 1.49 -5.60 -6.29
C SER A 45 0.29 -6.57 -6.19
N GLY A 46 -0.89 -6.01 -5.90
CA GLY A 46 -2.18 -6.67 -5.90
C GLY A 46 -2.48 -7.38 -7.22
N VAL A 47 -2.46 -6.62 -8.33
CA VAL A 47 -2.77 -7.14 -9.67
C VAL A 47 -1.69 -8.06 -10.22
N SER A 48 -0.43 -7.88 -9.81
CA SER A 48 0.65 -8.80 -10.19
C SER A 48 0.46 -10.18 -9.57
N HIS A 49 -0.15 -10.26 -8.38
CA HIS A 49 -0.45 -11.52 -7.72
C HIS A 49 -1.70 -12.21 -8.28
N THR A 50 -2.64 -11.46 -8.88
CA THR A 50 -3.84 -12.01 -9.53
C THR A 50 -3.64 -12.35 -11.01
N ARG A 51 -2.54 -11.92 -11.63
CA ARG A 51 -2.09 -12.44 -12.94
C ARG A 51 -1.70 -13.91 -12.80
N HIS A 52 -2.68 -14.81 -12.91
CA HIS A 52 -2.39 -16.19 -13.30
C HIS A 52 -1.63 -16.16 -14.62
N LYS A 53 -0.45 -16.78 -14.61
CA LYS A 53 0.36 -17.04 -15.79
C LYS A 53 -0.54 -17.76 -16.79
N ASP A 54 -0.74 -17.19 -17.98
CA ASP A 54 -1.40 -17.92 -19.06
C ASP A 54 -0.64 -19.23 -19.28
N PRO A 55 -1.29 -20.40 -19.19
CA PRO A 55 -0.62 -21.67 -19.48
C PRO A 55 -0.38 -21.75 -20.98
N SER A 56 0.88 -21.66 -21.39
CA SER A 56 1.35 -22.04 -22.73
C SER A 56 1.73 -23.51 -22.76
#